data_AF-X1MRA0-F1
#
_entry.id   AF-X1MRA0-F1
#
_cell.length_a   1.000
_cell.length_b   1.000
_cell.length_c   1.000
_cell.angle_alpha   90.00
_cell.angle_beta   90.00
_cell.angle_gamma   90.00
#
_symmetry.space_group_name_H-M   'P 1'
#
loop_
_entity.id
_entity.type
_entity.pdbx_description
1 polymer ?
#
loop_
_entity_poly.entity_id
_entity_poly.type
_entity_poly.pdbx_seq_one_letter_code
_entity_poly.pdbx_strand_id
1 'polypeptide(L)'
;MGSPTESYVRLSANADLVRSNEQVYGPHFVSVLDPSLLTEVEVTAGMPRGGWLIVNTEMDQLTVQEAVKRKDINIATIDATRIALEILGRNITNTIILGALIRISHLFTLEELSDAIMKRFKGEVAGKNIQAIKQAIEETCIYDMGIEPDFTVDSKVPWQQVSLGLPGYKDLDKAGVWYCDEDIVPVGSDQVNTGSWGEWEILWDKETCTNCAQCWFICPDFATLKKIR
;
A
#
# COMPACT_ATOMS: atom_id res chain seq x y z
N MET A 1 11.85 1.02 -6.64
CA MET A 1 12.29 1.61 -5.34
C MET A 1 11.07 2.15 -4.63
N GLY A 2 10.69 1.54 -3.50
CA GLY A 2 9.71 2.12 -2.60
C GLY A 2 9.56 1.26 -1.38
N SER A 3 10.04 1.74 -0.23
CA SER A 3 9.69 1.12 1.04
C SER A 3 8.17 1.20 1.25
N PRO A 4 7.55 0.22 1.93
CA PRO A 4 6.18 0.35 2.39
C PRO A 4 5.97 1.73 3.03
N THR A 5 5.00 2.47 2.52
CA THR A 5 4.71 3.84 2.96
C THR A 5 3.26 3.89 3.41
N GLU A 6 3.05 4.36 4.63
CA GLU A 6 1.72 4.53 5.20
C GLU A 6 1.33 6.00 5.20
N SER A 7 0.05 6.26 4.93
CA SER A 7 -0.53 7.60 5.03
C SER A 7 -1.85 7.52 5.77
N TYR A 8 -2.12 8.51 6.62
CA TYR A 8 -3.31 8.51 7.47
C TYR A 8 -4.17 9.73 7.18
N VAL A 9 -5.47 9.50 7.06
CA VAL A 9 -6.46 10.55 6.84
C VAL A 9 -7.57 10.39 7.87
N ARG A 10 -7.99 11.52 8.47
CA ARG A 10 -9.20 11.60 9.28
C ARG A 10 -10.15 12.57 8.63
N LEU A 11 -11.41 12.16 8.50
CA LEU A 11 -12.48 12.97 7.96
C LEU A 11 -13.57 13.08 9.02
N SER A 12 -14.12 14.28 9.17
CA SER A 12 -15.29 14.51 10.03
C SER A 12 -16.15 15.60 9.42
N ALA A 13 -17.47 15.42 9.49
CA ALA A 13 -18.42 16.49 9.17
C ALA A 13 -18.36 17.64 10.19
N ASN A 14 -17.88 17.37 11.41
CA ASN A 14 -17.66 18.39 12.43
C ASN A 14 -16.17 18.78 12.46
N ALA A 15 -15.88 20.00 12.00
CA ALA A 15 -14.53 20.56 11.95
C ALA A 15 -13.83 20.56 13.32
N ASP A 16 -14.59 20.63 14.42
CA ASP A 16 -14.03 20.64 15.78
C ASP A 16 -13.55 19.26 16.25
N LEU A 17 -13.85 18.16 15.54
CA LEU A 17 -13.49 16.81 15.97
C LEU A 17 -12.11 16.35 15.47
N VAL A 18 -11.56 16.96 14.42
CA VAL A 18 -10.21 16.61 13.93
C VAL A 18 -9.17 17.48 14.63
N ARG A 19 -8.74 17.05 15.82
CA ARG A 19 -7.75 17.77 16.65
C ARG A 19 -6.40 17.06 16.78
N SER A 20 -6.32 15.80 16.35
CA SER A 20 -5.13 14.97 16.53
C SER A 20 -4.26 14.95 15.29
N ASN A 21 -2.95 15.13 15.49
CA ASN A 21 -1.91 15.00 14.47
C ASN A 21 -1.17 13.66 14.56
N GLU A 22 -1.72 12.67 15.29
CA GLU A 22 -1.11 11.36 15.47
C GLU A 22 -1.49 10.37 14.35
N GLN A 23 -0.83 9.21 14.29
CA GLN A 23 -1.16 8.14 13.35
C GLN A 23 -2.58 7.60 13.57
N VAL A 24 -3.20 7.01 12.54
CA VAL A 24 -4.52 6.36 12.69
C VAL A 24 -4.29 4.90 13.11
N TYR A 25 -4.62 4.59 14.36
CA TYR A 25 -4.49 3.24 14.93
C TYR A 25 -5.74 2.36 14.77
N GLY A 26 -6.88 2.96 14.47
CA GLY A 26 -8.16 2.25 14.27
C GLY A 26 -8.81 2.68 12.96
N PRO A 27 -8.29 2.24 11.80
CA PRO A 27 -8.79 2.69 10.51
C PRO A 27 -10.11 1.99 10.14
N HIS A 28 -11.16 2.76 9.85
CA HIS A 28 -12.43 2.23 9.31
C HIS A 28 -12.30 1.79 7.85
N PHE A 29 -11.39 2.42 7.12
CA PHE A 29 -11.08 2.14 5.71
C PHE A 29 -9.56 2.03 5.58
N VAL A 30 -9.09 0.96 4.93
CA VAL A 30 -7.67 0.80 4.53
C VAL A 30 -7.63 0.58 3.03
N SER A 31 -6.75 1.30 2.33
CA SER A 31 -6.49 1.11 0.91
C SER A 31 -5.06 0.63 0.69
N VAL A 32 -4.93 -0.56 0.11
CA VAL A 32 -3.66 -1.21 -0.22
C VAL A 32 -3.40 -1.04 -1.70
N LEU A 33 -2.39 -0.24 -2.05
CA LEU A 33 -2.06 0.10 -3.44
C LEU A 33 -1.21 -0.97 -4.14
N ASP A 34 -0.52 -1.79 -3.36
CA ASP A 34 0.35 -2.88 -3.84
C ASP A 34 -0.04 -4.19 -3.13
N PRO A 35 -0.42 -5.25 -3.87
CA PRO A 35 -0.88 -6.50 -3.27
C PRO A 35 0.21 -7.26 -2.51
N SER A 36 1.50 -7.03 -2.77
CA SER A 36 2.60 -7.67 -2.03
C SER A 36 2.57 -7.36 -0.53
N LEU A 37 2.05 -6.17 -0.17
CA LEU A 37 1.92 -5.72 1.22
C LEU A 37 0.99 -6.61 2.05
N LEU A 38 0.06 -7.34 1.42
CA LEU A 38 -0.81 -8.29 2.14
C LEU A 38 -0.02 -9.39 2.86
N THR A 39 1.17 -9.71 2.37
CA THR A 39 2.04 -10.74 2.95
C THR A 39 3.20 -10.18 3.76
N GLU A 40 3.62 -8.94 3.50
CA GLU A 40 4.79 -8.32 4.17
C GLU A 40 4.43 -7.65 5.49
N VAL A 41 3.23 -7.07 5.60
CA VAL A 41 2.82 -6.30 6.78
C VAL A 41 1.37 -6.59 7.17
N GLU A 42 1.03 -6.35 8.44
CA GLU A 42 -0.35 -6.51 8.92
C GLU A 42 -1.22 -5.31 8.50
N VAL A 43 -1.70 -5.30 7.25
CA VAL A 43 -2.48 -4.16 6.69
C VAL A 43 -3.84 -3.93 7.37
N THR A 44 -4.36 -4.93 8.11
CA THR A 44 -5.67 -4.82 8.81
C THR A 44 -5.52 -4.49 10.30
N ALA A 45 -4.32 -4.15 10.75
CA ALA A 45 -4.02 -3.84 12.14
C ALA A 45 -4.95 -2.73 12.68
N GLY A 46 -5.63 -3.03 13.79
CA GLY A 46 -6.54 -2.10 14.46
C GLY A 46 -7.87 -1.83 13.74
N MET A 47 -8.11 -2.42 12.55
CA MET A 47 -9.36 -2.25 11.82
C MET A 47 -10.55 -2.85 12.60
N PRO A 48 -11.63 -2.06 12.87
CA PRO A 48 -12.82 -2.57 13.54
C PRO A 48 -13.57 -3.59 12.70
N ARG A 49 -14.43 -4.37 13.35
CA ARG A 49 -15.43 -5.21 12.68
C ARG A 49 -16.32 -4.35 11.78
N GLY A 50 -16.58 -4.81 10.55
CA GLY A 50 -17.30 -4.05 9.52
C GLY A 50 -16.46 -2.98 8.82
N GLY A 51 -15.18 -2.83 9.18
CA GLY A 51 -14.23 -2.00 8.43
C GLY A 51 -14.03 -2.50 7.01
N TRP A 52 -13.57 -1.62 6.13
CA TRP A 52 -13.38 -1.90 4.71
C TRP A 52 -11.91 -1.96 4.33
N LEU A 53 -11.53 -3.08 3.71
CA LEU A 53 -10.22 -3.25 3.06
C LEU A 53 -10.38 -3.14 1.54
N ILE A 54 -9.77 -2.12 0.94
CA ILE A 54 -9.68 -1.95 -0.52
C ILE A 54 -8.31 -2.39 -0.98
N VAL A 55 -8.21 -3.28 -1.96
CA VAL A 55 -6.92 -3.78 -2.47
C VAL A 55 -6.82 -3.62 -3.97
N ASN A 56 -5.72 -3.01 -4.44
CA ASN A 56 -5.29 -3.12 -5.83
C ASN A 56 -4.79 -4.54 -6.10
N THR A 57 -5.57 -5.37 -6.80
CA THR A 57 -5.20 -6.75 -7.09
C THR A 57 -6.07 -7.36 -8.19
N GLU A 58 -5.53 -8.35 -8.89
CA GLU A 58 -6.26 -9.26 -9.77
C GLU A 58 -6.94 -10.41 -8.99
N MET A 59 -6.60 -10.59 -7.71
CA MET A 59 -7.19 -11.62 -6.86
C MET A 59 -8.67 -11.33 -6.56
N ASP A 60 -9.46 -12.39 -6.39
CA ASP A 60 -10.83 -12.27 -5.90
C ASP A 60 -10.86 -11.96 -4.39
N GLN A 61 -12.03 -11.51 -3.91
CA GLN A 61 -12.19 -11.02 -2.54
C GLN A 61 -12.03 -12.14 -1.49
N LEU A 62 -12.36 -13.39 -1.83
CA LEU A 62 -12.22 -14.53 -0.90
C LEU A 62 -10.75 -14.88 -0.74
N THR A 63 -9.98 -14.88 -1.83
CA THR A 63 -8.52 -15.05 -1.77
C THR A 63 -7.87 -13.96 -0.90
N VAL A 64 -8.28 -12.70 -1.05
CA VAL A 64 -7.81 -11.60 -0.18
C VAL A 64 -8.21 -11.83 1.28
N GLN A 65 -9.43 -12.30 1.53
CA GLN A 65 -9.92 -12.60 2.88
C GLN A 65 -9.06 -13.66 3.58
N GLU A 66 -8.70 -14.71 2.84
CA GLU A 66 -7.83 -15.78 3.33
C GLU A 66 -6.41 -15.26 3.62
N ALA A 67 -5.87 -14.40 2.76
CA ALA A 67 -4.54 -13.80 2.95
C ALA A 67 -4.45 -12.98 4.25
N VAL A 68 -5.45 -12.14 4.53
CA VAL A 68 -5.48 -11.30 5.74
C VAL A 68 -6.03 -12.01 6.97
N LYS A 69 -6.57 -13.24 6.82
CA LYS A 69 -7.11 -14.09 7.90
C LYS A 69 -8.19 -13.39 8.77
N ARG A 70 -8.97 -12.48 8.18
CA ARG A 70 -10.06 -11.74 8.84
C ARG A 70 -11.38 -12.03 8.15
N LYS A 71 -12.39 -12.48 8.90
CA LYS A 71 -13.74 -12.80 8.37
C LYS A 71 -14.82 -11.80 8.82
N ASP A 72 -14.42 -10.80 9.58
CA ASP A 72 -15.28 -9.80 10.22
C ASP A 72 -15.17 -8.43 9.55
N ILE A 73 -14.50 -8.33 8.41
CA ILE A 73 -14.30 -7.10 7.63
C ILE A 73 -14.89 -7.26 6.23
N ASN A 74 -15.22 -6.13 5.62
CA ASN A 74 -15.67 -6.03 4.23
C ASN A 74 -14.46 -5.86 3.31
N ILE A 75 -14.53 -6.42 2.09
CA ILE A 75 -13.41 -6.43 1.14
C ILE A 75 -13.87 -5.87 -0.21
N ALA A 76 -13.07 -4.97 -0.76
CA ALA A 76 -13.20 -4.50 -2.13
C ALA A 76 -11.88 -4.74 -2.88
N THR A 77 -11.97 -5.27 -4.10
CA THR A 77 -10.79 -5.42 -4.96
C THR A 77 -11.00 -4.73 -6.30
N ILE A 78 -9.88 -4.29 -6.88
CA ILE A 78 -9.84 -3.62 -8.17
C ILE A 78 -8.48 -3.88 -8.81
N ASP A 79 -8.47 -4.15 -10.12
CA ASP A 79 -7.25 -4.16 -10.91
C ASP A 79 -6.92 -2.72 -11.36
N ALA A 80 -6.43 -1.93 -10.40
CA ALA A 80 -6.12 -0.52 -10.65
C ALA A 80 -4.89 -0.36 -11.55
N THR A 81 -3.96 -1.33 -11.51
CA THR A 81 -2.77 -1.35 -12.35
C THR A 81 -3.14 -1.40 -13.83
N ARG A 82 -4.03 -2.32 -14.24
CA ARG A 82 -4.51 -2.39 -15.63
C ARG A 82 -5.22 -1.11 -16.05
N ILE A 83 -6.15 -0.59 -15.25
CA ILE A 83 -6.87 0.66 -15.55
C ILE A 83 -5.88 1.83 -15.72
N ALA A 84 -4.84 1.90 -14.87
CA ALA A 84 -3.81 2.93 -14.96
C ALA A 84 -3.01 2.83 -16.27
N LEU A 85 -2.63 1.61 -16.68
CA LEU A 85 -1.91 1.38 -17.92
C LEU A 85 -2.77 1.67 -19.15
N GLU A 86 -4.04 1.28 -19.15
CA GLU A 86 -4.97 1.48 -20.27
C GLU A 86 -5.31 2.97 -20.49
N ILE A 87 -5.60 3.73 -19.41
CA ILE A 87 -6.05 5.12 -19.52
C ILE A 87 -4.89 6.12 -19.40
N LEU A 88 -4.05 5.96 -18.38
CA LEU A 88 -3.00 6.93 -18.06
C LEU A 88 -1.69 6.63 -18.83
N GLY A 89 -1.54 5.41 -19.34
CA GLY A 89 -0.31 4.93 -19.98
C GLY A 89 0.86 4.75 -19.01
N ARG A 90 0.59 4.79 -17.69
CA ARG A 90 1.58 4.70 -16.62
C ARG A 90 0.95 4.05 -15.39
N ASN A 91 1.76 3.30 -14.64
CA ASN A 91 1.34 2.66 -13.39
C ASN A 91 1.19 3.68 -12.25
N ILE A 92 0.09 4.46 -12.27
CA ILE A 92 -0.26 5.43 -11.23
C ILE A 92 -1.68 5.13 -10.76
N THR A 93 -1.80 4.36 -9.68
CA THR A 93 -3.09 3.79 -9.22
C THR A 93 -3.84 4.66 -8.21
N ASN A 94 -3.22 5.73 -7.69
CA ASN A 94 -3.74 6.55 -6.59
C ASN A 94 -5.18 7.03 -6.80
N THR A 95 -5.49 7.63 -7.95
CA THR A 95 -6.83 8.19 -8.23
C THR A 95 -7.87 7.10 -8.51
N ILE A 96 -7.45 5.97 -9.04
CA ILE A 96 -8.31 4.81 -9.32
C ILE A 96 -8.77 4.20 -7.99
N ILE A 97 -7.86 4.08 -7.02
CA ILE A 97 -8.19 3.63 -5.66
C ILE A 97 -9.15 4.61 -4.95
N LEU A 98 -9.06 5.92 -5.21
CA LEU A 98 -10.07 6.87 -4.71
C LEU A 98 -11.47 6.61 -5.32
N GLY A 99 -11.54 6.17 -6.58
CA GLY A 99 -12.80 5.74 -7.18
C GLY A 99 -13.38 4.51 -6.48
N ALA A 100 -12.55 3.51 -6.17
CA ALA A 100 -12.96 2.36 -5.36
C ALA A 100 -13.43 2.79 -3.96
N LEU A 101 -12.76 3.76 -3.32
CA LEU A 101 -13.17 4.31 -2.03
C LEU A 101 -14.53 5.03 -2.10
N ILE A 102 -14.81 5.80 -3.16
CA ILE A 102 -16.15 6.43 -3.35
C ILE A 102 -17.22 5.36 -3.42
N ARG A 103 -16.97 4.29 -4.19
CA ARG A 103 -17.92 3.22 -4.43
C ARG A 103 -18.40 2.55 -3.14
N ILE A 104 -17.52 2.43 -2.14
CA ILE A 104 -17.83 1.76 -0.88
C ILE A 104 -18.20 2.71 0.27
N SER A 105 -17.58 3.89 0.36
CA SER A 105 -17.60 4.69 1.58
C SER A 105 -18.71 5.74 1.58
N HIS A 106 -19.13 6.18 0.40
CA HIS A 106 -20.08 7.29 0.21
C HIS A 106 -19.71 8.58 0.97
N LEU A 107 -18.44 8.74 1.37
CA LEU A 107 -17.95 9.89 2.14
C LEU A 107 -17.90 11.18 1.32
N PHE A 108 -17.80 11.06 0.00
CA PHE A 108 -17.79 12.16 -0.96
C PHE A 108 -18.31 11.66 -2.31
N THR A 109 -18.81 12.60 -3.09
CA THR A 109 -19.39 12.36 -4.41
C THR A 109 -18.33 12.31 -5.52
N LEU A 110 -18.68 11.72 -6.65
CA LEU A 110 -17.82 11.75 -7.85
C LEU A 110 -17.59 13.19 -8.32
N GLU A 111 -18.61 14.04 -8.19
CA GLU A 111 -18.55 15.45 -8.56
C GLU A 111 -17.53 16.20 -7.70
N GLU A 112 -17.58 16.04 -6.37
CA GLU A 112 -16.62 16.66 -5.44
C GLU A 112 -15.19 16.20 -5.69
N LEU A 113 -14.98 14.90 -5.94
CA LEU A 113 -13.65 14.40 -6.29
C LEU A 113 -13.19 14.93 -7.65
N SER A 114 -14.07 14.97 -8.65
CA SER A 114 -13.76 15.49 -9.98
C SER A 114 -13.34 16.97 -9.91
N ASP A 115 -14.03 17.77 -9.12
CA ASP A 115 -13.68 19.17 -8.88
C ASP A 115 -12.31 19.31 -8.21
N ALA A 116 -11.98 18.46 -7.24
CA ALA A 116 -10.66 18.44 -6.61
C ALA A 116 -9.54 18.06 -7.61
N ILE A 117 -9.80 17.06 -8.48
CA ILE A 117 -8.88 16.64 -9.54
C ILE A 117 -8.65 17.77 -10.55
N MET A 118 -9.70 18.47 -10.97
CA MET A 118 -9.60 19.61 -11.90
C MET A 118 -8.85 20.81 -11.29
N LYS A 119 -8.87 20.98 -9.97
CA LYS A 119 -8.05 22.00 -9.27
C LYS A 119 -6.58 21.58 -9.19
N ARG A 120 -6.30 20.28 -9.02
CA ARG A 120 -4.94 19.75 -8.83
C ARG A 120 -4.17 19.54 -10.14
N PHE A 121 -4.86 19.10 -11.18
CA PHE A 121 -4.32 18.72 -12.49
C PHE A 121 -4.95 19.57 -13.60
N LYS A 122 -4.27 19.72 -14.73
CA LYS A 122 -4.73 20.58 -15.85
C LYS A 122 -4.89 19.78 -17.13
N GLY A 123 -5.83 20.20 -17.97
CA GLY A 123 -6.01 19.70 -19.33
C GLY A 123 -6.33 18.21 -19.39
N GLU A 124 -5.74 17.52 -20.38
CA GLU A 124 -5.98 16.10 -20.67
C GLU A 124 -5.69 15.18 -19.48
N VAL A 125 -4.70 15.53 -18.65
CA VAL A 125 -4.34 14.74 -17.45
C VAL A 125 -5.51 14.69 -16.47
N ALA A 126 -6.21 15.81 -16.25
CA ALA A 126 -7.36 15.83 -15.35
C ALA A 126 -8.52 14.99 -15.92
N GLY A 127 -8.79 15.11 -17.22
CA GLY A 127 -9.81 14.32 -17.92
C GLY A 127 -9.57 12.81 -17.83
N LYS A 128 -8.33 12.37 -18.08
CA LYS A 128 -7.92 10.97 -17.95
C LYS A 128 -8.07 10.44 -16.52
N ASN A 129 -7.71 11.23 -15.51
CA ASN A 129 -7.91 10.83 -14.12
C ASN A 129 -9.38 10.68 -13.76
N ILE A 130 -10.24 11.60 -14.21
CA ILE A 130 -11.70 11.50 -13.99
C ILE A 130 -12.28 10.27 -14.68
N GLN A 131 -11.83 9.97 -15.91
CA GLN A 131 -12.24 8.75 -16.61
C GLN A 131 -11.83 7.49 -15.83
N ALA A 132 -10.59 7.44 -15.34
CA ALA A 132 -10.08 6.32 -14.56
C ALA A 132 -10.84 6.13 -13.24
N ILE A 133 -11.23 7.23 -12.57
CA ILE A 133 -12.09 7.19 -11.38
C ILE A 133 -13.47 6.60 -11.70
N LYS A 134 -14.09 6.99 -12.82
CA LYS A 134 -15.40 6.45 -13.22
C LYS A 134 -15.33 4.96 -13.49
N GLN A 135 -14.34 4.51 -14.24
CA GLN A 135 -14.12 3.08 -14.51
C GLN A 135 -13.87 2.32 -13.21
N ALA A 136 -13.10 2.90 -12.27
CA ALA A 136 -12.89 2.28 -10.97
C ALA A 136 -14.19 2.07 -10.19
N ILE A 137 -15.10 3.05 -10.18
CA ILE A 137 -16.39 2.95 -9.49
C ILE A 137 -17.23 1.79 -10.06
N GLU A 138 -17.15 1.58 -11.38
CA GLU A 138 -17.90 0.53 -12.09
C GLU A 138 -17.28 -0.86 -11.90
N GLU A 139 -15.95 -0.97 -11.93
CA GLU A 139 -15.22 -2.24 -11.91
C GLU A 139 -14.83 -2.73 -10.51
N THR A 140 -14.99 -1.90 -9.47
CA THR A 140 -14.68 -2.32 -8.09
C THR A 140 -15.62 -3.47 -7.69
N CYS A 141 -15.03 -4.63 -7.45
CA CYS A 141 -15.74 -5.81 -6.99
C CYS A 141 -15.82 -5.79 -5.46
N ILE A 142 -17.00 -6.08 -4.93
CA ILE A 142 -17.34 -5.89 -3.52
C ILE A 142 -17.77 -7.21 -2.90
N TYR A 143 -17.18 -7.53 -1.76
CA TYR A 143 -17.63 -8.57 -0.86
C TYR A 143 -18.04 -7.94 0.47
N ASP A 144 -19.34 -7.68 0.59
CA ASP A 144 -19.99 -7.10 1.76
C ASP A 144 -20.50 -8.22 2.68
N MET A 145 -20.06 -8.19 3.93
CA MET A 145 -20.48 -9.14 4.97
C MET A 145 -21.81 -8.75 5.64
N GLY A 146 -22.40 -7.62 5.25
CA GLY A 146 -23.62 -7.06 5.86
C GLY A 146 -23.37 -6.48 7.25
N ILE A 147 -22.12 -6.09 7.54
CA ILE A 147 -21.73 -5.47 8.81
C ILE A 147 -21.27 -4.04 8.50
N GLU A 148 -22.08 -3.06 8.87
CA GLU A 148 -21.73 -1.65 8.70
C GLU A 148 -20.73 -1.19 9.79
N PRO A 149 -19.75 -0.34 9.44
CA PRO A 149 -18.87 0.26 10.41
C PRO A 149 -19.61 1.28 11.29
N ASP A 150 -19.55 1.10 12.61
CA ASP A 150 -20.10 2.05 13.58
C ASP A 150 -19.08 3.14 13.92
N PHE A 151 -19.27 4.33 13.35
CA PHE A 151 -18.39 5.49 13.56
C PHE A 151 -18.55 6.15 14.95
N THR A 152 -19.52 5.74 15.76
CA THR A 152 -19.77 6.32 17.10
C THR A 152 -19.00 5.63 18.20
N VAL A 153 -18.52 4.42 17.95
CA VAL A 153 -17.78 3.61 18.91
C VAL A 153 -16.29 3.89 18.78
N ASP A 154 -15.63 4.17 19.91
CA ASP A 154 -14.16 4.18 19.94
C ASP A 154 -13.65 2.75 19.81
N SER A 155 -13.27 2.38 18.59
CA SER A 155 -12.72 1.08 18.28
C SER A 155 -11.21 0.99 18.51
N LYS A 156 -10.59 2.04 19.09
CA LYS A 156 -9.16 2.03 19.38
C LYS A 156 -8.87 0.90 20.36
N VAL A 157 -8.12 -0.09 19.88
CA VAL A 157 -7.62 -1.17 20.72
C VAL A 157 -6.77 -0.51 21.82
N PRO A 158 -6.97 -0.87 23.11
CA PRO A 158 -6.09 -0.40 24.18
C PRO A 158 -4.64 -0.67 23.80
N TRP A 159 -3.76 0.32 24.02
CA TRP A 159 -2.37 0.33 23.57
C TRP A 159 -1.69 -1.05 23.71
N GLN A 160 -1.66 -1.81 22.61
CA GLN A 160 -0.88 -3.03 22.52
C GLN A 160 0.45 -2.60 21.91
N GLN A 161 1.49 -2.47 22.74
CA GLN A 161 2.80 -2.75 22.21
C GLN A 161 2.73 -4.20 21.72
N VAL A 162 2.46 -4.37 20.43
CA VAL A 162 2.94 -5.54 19.71
C VAL A 162 4.40 -5.64 20.14
N SER A 163 4.76 -6.76 20.76
CA SER A 163 6.14 -6.99 21.15
C SER A 163 6.95 -7.01 19.86
N LEU A 164 7.51 -5.86 19.47
CA LEU A 164 8.27 -5.67 18.24
C LEU A 164 9.54 -6.55 18.21
N GLY A 165 9.79 -7.35 19.25
CA GLY A 165 11.08 -7.99 19.50
C GLY A 165 12.19 -6.98 19.76
N LEU A 166 11.85 -5.69 19.85
CA LEU A 166 12.79 -4.59 20.06
C LEU A 166 12.90 -4.28 21.56
N PRO A 167 14.11 -4.00 22.07
CA PRO A 167 14.31 -3.57 23.44
C PRO A 167 13.46 -2.31 23.73
N GLY A 168 12.79 -2.30 24.88
CA GLY A 168 11.99 -1.15 25.28
C GLY A 168 12.88 0.07 25.56
N TYR A 169 12.30 1.26 25.66
CA TYR A 169 13.07 2.49 25.94
C TYR A 169 13.90 2.44 27.24
N LYS A 170 13.54 1.52 28.16
CA LYS A 170 14.27 1.27 29.41
C LYS A 170 15.45 0.31 29.22
N ASP A 171 15.37 -0.55 28.20
CA ASP A 171 16.36 -1.56 27.85
C ASP A 171 17.35 -1.04 26.81
N LEU A 172 17.00 0.03 26.09
CA LEU A 172 17.89 0.76 25.20
C LEU A 172 18.92 1.57 25.98
N ASP A 173 20.18 1.48 25.56
CA ASP A 173 21.24 2.31 26.10
C ASP A 173 20.90 3.80 25.93
N LYS A 174 21.16 4.59 26.98
CA LYS A 174 20.92 6.04 26.98
C LYS A 174 21.94 6.75 26.09
N ALA A 175 21.75 6.67 24.76
CA ALA A 175 22.26 7.56 23.71
C ALA A 175 22.23 6.85 22.34
N GLY A 176 21.05 6.53 21.79
CA GLY A 176 20.87 6.20 20.36
C GLY A 176 22.04 5.49 19.66
N VAL A 177 22.54 4.40 20.24
CA VAL A 177 23.74 3.72 19.74
C VAL A 177 23.29 2.85 18.57
N TRP A 178 23.93 3.04 17.40
CA TRP A 178 23.81 2.07 16.32
C TRP A 178 24.56 0.80 16.72
N TYR A 179 23.82 -0.28 16.94
CA TYR A 179 24.40 -1.60 17.16
C TYR A 179 24.99 -2.09 15.83
N CYS A 180 26.29 -1.84 15.61
CA CYS A 180 27.05 -2.36 14.47
C CYS A 180 27.63 -3.76 14.72
N ASP A 181 27.16 -4.44 15.77
CA ASP A 181 27.60 -5.77 16.12
C ASP A 181 26.75 -6.78 15.35
N GLU A 182 27.37 -7.51 14.40
CA GLU A 182 26.68 -8.48 13.54
C GLU A 182 26.09 -9.66 14.34
N ASP A 183 26.61 -9.93 15.55
CA ASP A 183 26.07 -10.92 16.47
C ASP A 183 24.80 -10.44 17.20
N ILE A 184 24.53 -9.12 17.19
CA ILE A 184 23.38 -8.47 17.85
C ILE A 184 22.34 -8.01 16.83
N VAL A 185 22.77 -7.32 15.76
CA VAL A 185 21.95 -6.93 14.61
C VAL A 185 22.74 -7.35 13.38
N PRO A 186 22.31 -8.38 12.65
CA PRO A 186 23.04 -8.77 11.46
C PRO A 186 22.94 -7.62 10.43
N VAL A 187 24.09 -7.03 10.09
CA VAL A 187 24.19 -5.84 9.24
C VAL A 187 24.42 -6.25 7.78
N GLY A 188 23.86 -5.49 6.85
CA GLY A 188 24.11 -5.69 5.42
C GLY A 188 22.87 -5.45 4.57
N SER A 189 23.08 -4.96 3.35
CA SER A 189 22.01 -4.83 2.36
C SER A 189 21.54 -6.18 1.79
N ASP A 190 22.27 -7.25 2.07
CA ASP A 190 21.93 -8.63 1.69
C ASP A 190 20.71 -9.18 2.45
N GLN A 191 20.43 -8.64 3.63
CA GLN A 191 19.23 -8.97 4.41
C GLN A 191 17.95 -8.41 3.80
N VAL A 192 18.07 -7.31 3.04
CA VAL A 192 16.93 -6.61 2.45
C VAL A 192 16.88 -6.96 0.98
N ASN A 193 15.93 -7.81 0.59
CA ASN A 193 15.73 -8.18 -0.81
C ASN A 193 15.08 -7.02 -1.60
N THR A 194 15.82 -5.94 -1.84
CA THR A 194 15.35 -4.80 -2.65
C THR A 194 15.24 -5.14 -4.14
N GLY A 195 15.89 -6.22 -4.57
CA GLY A 195 15.86 -6.71 -5.95
C GLY A 195 14.51 -7.25 -6.39
N SER A 196 13.64 -7.68 -5.46
CA SER A 196 12.28 -8.13 -5.78
C SER A 196 11.33 -6.98 -6.16
N TRP A 197 11.71 -5.72 -5.93
CA TRP A 197 10.89 -4.54 -6.24
C TRP A 197 11.02 -4.06 -7.69
N GLY A 198 11.73 -4.81 -8.54
CA GLY A 198 11.86 -4.49 -9.95
C GLY A 198 10.55 -4.74 -10.71
N GLU A 199 10.07 -3.75 -11.46
CA GLU A 199 8.95 -3.96 -12.40
C GLU A 199 9.38 -4.80 -13.61
N TRP A 200 10.68 -4.80 -13.92
CA TRP A 200 11.24 -5.43 -15.10
C TRP A 200 12.40 -6.34 -14.71
N GLU A 201 12.43 -7.53 -15.30
CA GLU A 201 13.54 -8.47 -15.12
C GLU A 201 14.57 -8.32 -16.26
N ILE A 202 15.84 -8.35 -15.89
CA ILE A 202 16.94 -8.39 -16.85
C ILE A 202 17.11 -9.84 -17.30
N LEU A 203 16.73 -10.13 -18.54
CA LEU A 203 16.94 -11.44 -19.15
C LEU A 203 18.33 -11.52 -19.79
N TRP A 204 19.13 -12.50 -19.38
CA TRP A 204 20.44 -12.74 -19.97
C TRP A 204 20.34 -13.57 -21.24
N ASP A 205 20.63 -12.96 -22.38
CA ASP A 205 20.79 -13.64 -23.66
C ASP A 205 22.25 -14.04 -23.89
N LYS A 206 22.49 -15.35 -24.01
CA LYS A 206 23.82 -15.92 -24.20
C LYS A 206 24.36 -15.73 -25.61
N GLU A 207 23.50 -15.65 -26.62
CA GLU A 207 23.92 -15.59 -28.03
C GLU A 207 24.50 -14.23 -28.38
N THR A 208 23.95 -13.18 -27.77
CA THR A 208 24.37 -11.79 -27.99
C THR A 208 25.39 -11.28 -26.96
N CYS A 209 25.57 -12.00 -25.85
CA CYS A 209 26.52 -11.62 -24.79
C CYS A 209 27.98 -11.67 -25.26
N THR A 210 28.66 -10.52 -25.22
CA THR A 210 30.09 -10.41 -25.56
C THR A 210 31.03 -10.67 -24.37
N ASN A 211 30.49 -11.04 -23.20
CA ASN A 211 31.24 -11.22 -21.95
C ASN A 211 32.03 -9.98 -21.49
N CYS A 212 31.58 -8.77 -21.83
CA CYS A 212 32.24 -7.51 -21.47
C CYS A 212 32.12 -7.13 -19.98
N ALA A 213 31.24 -7.79 -19.22
CA ALA A 213 30.93 -7.53 -17.81
C ALA A 213 30.42 -6.10 -17.50
N GLN A 214 29.99 -5.33 -18.51
CA GLN A 214 29.43 -3.99 -18.28
C GLN A 214 28.13 -4.02 -17.49
N CYS A 215 27.24 -4.99 -17.76
CA CYS A 215 26.00 -5.17 -16.99
C CYS A 215 26.27 -5.41 -15.50
N TRP A 216 27.33 -6.16 -15.16
CA TRP A 216 27.77 -6.36 -13.79
C TRP A 216 28.34 -5.07 -13.18
N PHE A 217 29.22 -4.36 -13.90
CA PHE A 217 29.88 -3.16 -13.40
C PHE A 217 28.94 -1.97 -13.21
N ILE A 218 27.92 -1.82 -14.07
CA ILE A 218 26.99 -0.68 -14.04
C ILE A 218 25.82 -0.90 -13.06
N CYS A 219 25.58 -2.12 -12.61
CA CYS A 219 24.45 -2.45 -11.76
C CYS A 219 24.63 -1.75 -10.39
N PRO A 220 23.80 -0.75 -10.05
CA PRO A 220 23.97 0.01 -8.82
C PRO A 220 23.71 -0.84 -7.56
N ASP A 221 22.90 -1.89 -7.69
CA ASP A 221 22.48 -2.78 -6.61
C ASP A 221 23.23 -4.13 -6.60
N PHE A 222 24.22 -4.32 -7.48
CA PHE A 222 24.94 -5.60 -7.66
C PHE A 222 24.04 -6.83 -7.92
N ALA A 223 22.81 -6.62 -8.41
CA ALA A 223 21.84 -7.68 -8.71
C ALA A 223 22.26 -8.59 -9.87
N THR A 224 23.09 -8.10 -10.80
CA THR A 224 23.68 -8.96 -11.85
C THR A 224 24.88 -9.70 -11.26
N LEU A 225 24.78 -11.02 -11.09
CA LEU A 225 25.87 -11.82 -10.52
C LEU A 225 26.79 -12.38 -11.60
N LYS A 226 28.10 -12.17 -11.45
CA LYS A 226 29.12 -12.82 -12.28
C LYS A 226 29.55 -14.12 -11.60
N LYS A 227 29.28 -15.28 -12.22
CA LYS A 227 29.87 -16.55 -11.77
C LYS A 227 31.39 -16.50 -12.01
N ILE A 228 32.14 -16.39 -10.93
CA ILE A 228 33.59 -16.57 -10.93
C ILE A 228 33.83 -18.09 -11.05
N ARG A 229 34.61 -18.51 -12.04
CA ARG A 229 35.08 -19.90 -12.16
C ARG A 229 36.21 -20.17 -11.17
#